data_AF-A0A497EBK0-F1
#
_entry.id   AF-A0A497EBK0-F1
#
_cell.length_a   1.000
_cell.length_b   1.000
_cell.length_c   1.000
_cell.angle_alpha   90.00
_cell.angle_beta   90.00
_cell.angle_gamma   90.00
#
_symmetry.space_group_name_H-M   'P 1'
#
loop_
_entity.id
_entity.type
_entity.pdbx_description
1 polymer ?
#
loop_
_entity_poly.entity_id
_entity_poly.type
_entity_poly.pdbx_seq_one_letter_code
_entity_poly.pdbx_strand_id
1 'polypeptide(L)'
;TEASVSGKVDNLHGLKENVIVGRLIPAGTGTPRYRRTIIDEVPEEEMDIQEAEPDLYLEMTEAAQNLLDGTLGGEKPKAKASGG
;
A
#
# COMPACT_ATOMS: atom_id res chain seq x y z
N THR A 1 -17.85 11.74 27.36
CA THR A 1 -18.10 11.10 28.67
C THR A 1 -19.35 10.23 28.68
N GLU A 2 -20.27 10.35 27.71
CA GLU A 2 -21.49 9.52 27.63
C GLU A 2 -21.26 7.99 27.66
N ALA A 3 -20.19 7.47 27.06
CA ALA A 3 -19.90 6.04 27.09
C ALA A 3 -19.63 5.52 28.52
N SER A 4 -18.94 6.31 29.35
CA SER A 4 -18.62 5.99 30.75
C SER A 4 -19.83 6.08 31.67
N VAL A 5 -20.80 6.95 31.33
CA VAL A 5 -22.03 7.16 32.12
C VAL A 5 -23.14 6.17 31.71
N SER A 6 -23.16 5.74 30.45
CA SER A 6 -24.17 4.79 29.93
C SER A 6 -23.82 3.31 30.12
N GLY A 7 -22.63 3.00 30.66
CA GLY A 7 -22.17 1.61 30.82
C GLY A 7 -22.10 0.84 29.50
N LYS A 8 -21.90 1.55 28.37
CA LYS A 8 -21.92 0.94 27.04
C LYS A 8 -20.80 -0.09 26.91
N VAL A 9 -21.19 -1.35 26.69
CA VAL A 9 -20.27 -2.44 26.42
C VAL A 9 -19.88 -2.39 24.94
N ASP A 10 -18.59 -2.24 24.68
CA ASP A 10 -18.00 -2.31 23.34
C ASP A 10 -17.57 -3.75 23.06
N ASN A 11 -18.21 -4.37 22.07
CA ASN A 11 -17.92 -5.75 21.67
C ASN A 11 -16.71 -5.86 20.73
N LEU A 12 -16.04 -4.75 20.39
CA LEU A 12 -14.83 -4.70 19.55
C LEU A 12 -15.03 -5.39 18.20
N HIS A 13 -16.19 -5.18 17.58
CA HIS A 13 -16.46 -5.71 16.24
C HIS A 13 -15.96 -4.74 15.16
N GLY A 14 -15.62 -3.50 15.50
CA GLY A 14 -15.19 -2.48 14.57
C GLY A 14 -13.69 -2.48 14.27
N LEU A 15 -13.33 -1.88 13.13
CA LEU A 15 -11.94 -1.68 12.72
C LEU A 15 -11.21 -0.78 13.73
N LYS A 16 -11.76 0.40 14.01
CA LYS A 16 -11.15 1.42 14.86
C LYS A 16 -10.94 0.93 16.31
N GLU A 17 -11.93 0.24 16.86
CA GLU A 17 -11.90 -0.29 18.22
C GLU A 17 -10.77 -1.33 18.38
N ASN A 18 -10.64 -2.26 17.43
CA ASN A 18 -9.57 -3.24 17.43
C ASN A 18 -8.18 -2.61 17.28
N VAL A 19 -8.04 -1.56 16.46
CA VAL A 19 -6.78 -0.81 16.32
C VAL A 19 -6.38 -0.14 17.64
N ILE A 20 -7.33 0.53 18.31
CA ILE A 20 -7.06 1.25 19.57
C ILE A 20 -6.65 0.28 20.68
N VAL A 21 -7.23 -0.91 20.73
CA VAL A 21 -6.97 -1.92 21.77
C VAL A 21 -5.75 -2.82 21.43
N GLY A 22 -5.29 -2.82 20.17
CA GLY A 22 -4.17 -3.65 19.71
C GLY A 22 -4.55 -5.10 19.37
N ARG A 23 -5.81 -5.35 19.01
CA ARG A 23 -6.30 -6.66 18.53
C ARG A 23 -6.31 -6.69 17.00
N LEU A 24 -6.21 -7.90 16.43
CA LEU A 24 -6.31 -8.09 14.98
C LEU A 24 -7.66 -7.56 14.46
N ILE A 25 -7.56 -6.64 13.51
CA ILE A 25 -8.72 -6.03 12.87
C ILE A 25 -9.55 -7.08 12.12
N PRO A 26 -10.88 -6.94 12.00
CA PRO A 26 -11.74 -7.91 11.33
C PRO A 26 -11.71 -7.76 9.79
N ALA A 27 -10.54 -7.50 9.22
CA ALA A 27 -10.34 -7.28 7.78
C ALA A 27 -9.02 -7.93 7.32
N GLY A 28 -8.93 -8.27 6.02
CA GLY A 28 -7.75 -8.92 5.44
C GLY A 28 -7.37 -10.22 6.15
N THR A 29 -6.10 -10.33 6.54
CA THR A 29 -5.55 -11.47 7.29
C THR A 29 -6.18 -11.66 8.67
N GLY A 30 -6.82 -10.60 9.20
CA GLY A 30 -7.56 -10.65 10.44
C GLY A 30 -8.99 -11.16 10.32
N THR A 31 -9.44 -11.64 9.16
CA THR A 31 -10.72 -12.37 9.04
C THR A 31 -10.56 -13.85 9.45
N PRO A 32 -11.62 -14.53 9.92
CA PRO A 32 -11.53 -15.92 10.38
C PRO A 32 -10.93 -16.88 9.36
N ARG A 33 -11.15 -16.61 8.06
CA ARG A 33 -10.66 -17.40 6.93
C ARG A 33 -9.13 -17.40 6.82
N TYR A 34 -8.47 -16.31 7.21
CA TYR A 34 -7.02 -16.15 7.07
C TYR A 34 -6.26 -16.18 8.41
N ARG A 35 -6.96 -16.09 9.56
CA ARG A 35 -6.34 -16.13 10.90
C ARG A 35 -5.61 -17.44 11.23
N ARG A 36 -5.96 -18.55 10.56
CA ARG A 36 -5.39 -19.88 10.80
C ARG A 36 -4.94 -20.54 9.49
N THR A 37 -4.46 -19.73 8.56
CA THR A 37 -3.81 -20.27 7.37
C THR A 37 -2.45 -20.84 7.77
N ILE A 38 -2.28 -22.14 7.52
CA ILE A 38 -0.98 -22.80 7.63
C ILE A 38 -0.23 -22.43 6.36
N ILE A 39 0.97 -21.86 6.52
CA ILE A 39 1.88 -21.57 5.42
C ILE A 39 2.87 -22.72 5.43
N ASP A 40 2.78 -23.57 4.41
CA ASP A 40 3.75 -24.64 4.22
C ASP A 40 5.06 -24.04 3.71
N GLU A 41 6.19 -24.56 4.20
CA GLU A 41 7.50 -24.21 3.68
C GLU A 41 7.61 -24.77 2.26
N VAL A 42 7.91 -23.90 1.30
CA VAL A 42 8.20 -24.31 -0.07
C VAL A 42 9.65 -24.82 -0.07
N PRO A 43 9.92 -26.07 -0.51
CA PRO A 43 11.29 -26.56 -0.65
C PRO A 43 12.11 -25.63 -1.53
N GLU A 44 13.37 -25.36 -1.17
CA GLU A 44 14.25 -24.47 -1.95
C GLU A 44 14.37 -24.91 -3.42
N GLU A 45 14.30 -26.21 -3.68
CA GLU A 45 14.34 -26.82 -5.01
C GLU A 45 13.13 -26.45 -5.89
N GLU A 46 11.98 -26.12 -5.27
CA GLU A 46 10.75 -25.70 -5.95
C GLU A 46 10.62 -24.16 -6.01
N MET A 47 11.57 -23.42 -5.42
CA MET A 47 11.57 -21.97 -5.50
C MET A 47 12.05 -21.52 -6.88
N ASP A 48 11.11 -21.08 -7.71
CA ASP A 48 11.41 -20.40 -8.97
C ASP A 48 11.92 -18.99 -8.67
N ILE A 49 13.23 -18.88 -8.43
CA ILE A 49 13.91 -17.59 -8.32
C ILE A 49 14.02 -17.05 -9.74
N GLN A 50 13.08 -16.18 -10.12
CA GLN A 50 13.20 -15.39 -11.33
C GLN A 50 14.42 -14.49 -11.16
N GLU A 51 15.56 -14.90 -11.71
CA GLU A 51 16.70 -14.01 -11.90
C GLU A 51 16.19 -12.81 -12.69
N ALA A 52 16.41 -11.61 -12.14
CA ALA A 52 16.05 -10.40 -12.84
C ALA A 52 16.81 -10.39 -14.16
N GLU A 53 16.08 -10.54 -15.27
CA GLU A 53 16.65 -10.43 -16.61
C GLU A 53 17.36 -9.06 -16.71
N PRO A 54 18.68 -9.02 -16.90
CA PRO A 54 19.46 -7.78 -16.83
C PRO A 54 18.98 -6.74 -17.85
N ASP A 55 18.46 -7.20 -18.99
CA ASP A 55 17.93 -6.36 -20.06
C ASP A 55 16.61 -5.66 -19.67
N LEU A 56 15.76 -6.32 -18.87
CA LEU A 56 14.49 -5.76 -18.40
C LEU A 56 14.70 -4.63 -17.39
N TYR A 57 15.70 -4.78 -16.52
CA TYR A 57 16.08 -3.73 -15.57
C TYR A 57 16.64 -2.51 -16.32
N LEU A 58 17.49 -2.73 -17.32
CA LEU A 58 18.06 -1.67 -18.14
C LEU A 58 16.96 -0.86 -18.85
N GLU A 59 16.04 -1.54 -19.55
CA GLU A 59 14.93 -0.89 -20.26
C GLU A 59 14.07 -0.02 -19.33
N MET A 60 13.75 -0.52 -18.13
CA MET A 60 12.97 0.24 -17.14
C MET A 60 13.74 1.46 -16.61
N THR A 61 15.05 1.33 -16.38
CA THR A 61 15.87 2.46 -15.93
C THR A 61 16.04 3.53 -17.00
N GLU A 62 16.18 3.14 -18.27
CA GLU A 62 16.24 4.06 -19.40
C GLU A 62 14.90 4.79 -19.59
N ALA A 63 13.78 4.05 -19.51
CA ALA A 63 12.45 4.65 -19.56
C ALA A 63 12.23 5.66 -18.41
N ALA A 64 12.68 5.33 -17.20
CA ALA A 64 12.60 6.23 -16.04
C ALA A 64 13.48 7.48 -16.21
N GLN A 65 14.70 7.34 -16.75
CA GLN A 65 15.58 8.46 -17.05
C GLN A 65 14.98 9.38 -18.11
N ASN A 66 14.43 8.84 -19.20
CA ASN A 66 13.77 9.62 -20.24
C ASN A 66 12.56 10.41 -19.70
N LEU A 67 11.81 9.83 -18.76
CA LEU A 67 10.72 10.50 -18.05
C LEU A 67 11.22 11.65 -17.18
N LEU A 68 12.32 11.45 -16.43
CA LEU A 68 12.91 12.48 -15.58
C LEU A 68 13.45 13.64 -16.44
N ASP A 69 14.16 13.34 -17.52
CA ASP A 69 14.72 14.33 -18.43
C ASP A 69 13.63 15.12 -19.17
N GLY A 70 12.51 14.48 -19.49
CA GLY A 70 11.33 15.11 -20.09
C GLY A 70 10.62 16.11 -19.17
N THR A 71 10.81 16.03 -17.84
CA THR A 71 10.16 16.93 -16.87
C THR A 71 10.94 18.21 -16.57
N LEU A 72 12.22 18.30 -16.97
CA LEU A 72 13.03 19.51 -16.80
C LEU A 72 12.80 20.57 -17.91
N GLY A 73 11.99 20.26 -18.92
CA GLY A 73 11.56 21.19 -19.98
C GLY A 73 10.35 22.05 -19.63
N GLY A 74 10.09 22.33 -18.35
CA GLY A 74 8.95 23.13 -17.90
C GLY A 74 8.98 24.57 -18.42
N GLU A 75 8.30 24.84 -19.54
CA GLU A 75 7.86 26.19 -19.88
C GLU A 75 6.94 26.70 -18.76
N LYS A 76 7.39 27.74 -18.04
CA LYS A 76 6.52 28.50 -17.13
C LYS A 76 5.30 28.97 -17.92
N PRO A 77 4.06 28.83 -17.41
CA PRO A 77 2.92 29.43 -18.06
C PRO A 77 3.09 30.94 -18.05
N LYS A 78 3.33 31.55 -19.22
CA LYS A 78 3.25 33.00 -19.39
C LYS A 78 1.77 33.40 -19.22
N ALA A 79 1.43 33.87 -18.03
CA ALA A 79 0.21 34.63 -17.82
C ALA A 79 0.26 35.87 -18.72
N LYS A 80 -0.47 35.85 -19.84
CA LYS A 80 -0.82 37.07 -20.55
C LYS A 80 -2.13 37.60 -19.96
N ALA A 81 -1.96 38.61 -19.11
CA ALA A 81 -2.95 39.65 -18.89
C ALA A 81 -3.15 40.47 -20.18
N SER A 82 -4.22 41.29 -20.18
CA SER A 82 -4.70 42.25 -21.20
C SER A 82 -5.43 41.61 -22.39
N GLY A 83 -6.65 42.00 -22.73
CA GLY A 83 -7.31 43.31 -22.54
C GLY A 83 -7.41 43.99 -23.90
N GLY A 84 -8.64 44.21 -24.38
CA GLY A 84 -8.94 44.84 -25.67
C GLY A 84 -10.17 44.23 -26.32
#